data_AF-A0A2W5LYM5-F1
#
_entry.id   AF-A0A2W5LYM5-F1
#
_cell.length_a   1.000
_cell.length_b   1.000
_cell.length_c   1.000
_cell.angle_alpha   90.00
_cell.angle_beta   90.00
_cell.angle_gamma   90.00
#
_symmetry.space_group_name_H-M   'P 1'
#
loop_
_entity.id
_entity.type
_entity.pdbx_description
1 polymer ?
#
loop_
_entity_poly.entity_id
_entity_poly.type
_entity_poly.pdbx_seq_one_letter_code
_entity_poly.pdbx_strand_id
1 'polypeptide(L)'
;MVRPLPALILTLGVGLAAAPAVAVEGGCPERPACRGCGCKGGPGYRGPDGRCVGFRNLAKVCGSPPETNCVFENAPGTGLNRDCALAPKTPSTGAGAQER
;
A
#
# COMPACT_ATOMS: atom_id res chain seq x y z
N MET A 1 -4.52 -75.74 7.25
CA MET A 1 -3.52 -74.91 7.96
C MET A 1 -3.54 -73.53 7.28
N VAL A 2 -4.36 -72.59 7.75
CA VAL A 2 -4.10 -71.57 8.80
C VAL A 2 -3.16 -70.44 8.31
N ARG A 3 -3.80 -69.33 7.89
CA ARG A 3 -3.54 -67.89 8.16
C ARG A 3 -2.23 -67.25 7.61
N PRO A 4 -2.04 -65.91 7.70
CA PRO A 4 -2.90 -64.72 7.41
C PRO A 4 -2.12 -63.64 6.59
N LEU A 5 -2.78 -62.57 6.10
CA LEU A 5 -2.49 -61.16 6.45
C LEU A 5 -3.36 -60.19 5.63
N PRO A 6 -3.86 -59.09 6.25
CA PRO A 6 -4.64 -58.07 5.57
C PRO A 6 -3.71 -56.98 5.01
N ALA A 7 -3.83 -56.69 3.71
CA ALA A 7 -3.24 -55.48 3.15
C ALA A 7 -4.22 -54.32 3.31
N LEU A 8 -4.06 -53.65 4.46
CA LEU A 8 -4.34 -52.24 4.69
C LEU A 8 -3.79 -51.37 3.52
N ILE A 9 -4.26 -50.11 3.42
CA ILE A 9 -3.69 -48.94 2.68
C ILE A 9 -4.60 -48.51 1.52
N LEU A 10 -5.08 -47.27 1.39
CA LEU A 10 -5.05 -46.06 2.21
C LEU A 10 -6.22 -45.19 1.70
N THR A 11 -6.99 -44.57 2.58
CA THR A 11 -7.96 -43.55 2.19
C THR A 11 -7.24 -42.36 1.56
N LEU A 12 -7.43 -42.14 0.26
CA LEU A 12 -6.98 -40.91 -0.42
C LEU A 12 -7.93 -39.77 -0.02
N GLY A 13 -7.70 -39.18 1.15
CA GLY A 13 -8.33 -37.93 1.55
C GLY A 13 -7.80 -36.80 0.69
N VAL A 14 -8.55 -36.39 -0.33
CA VAL A 14 -8.28 -35.15 -1.07
C VAL A 14 -8.65 -33.99 -0.15
N GLY A 15 -7.67 -33.51 0.60
CA GLY A 15 -7.79 -32.30 1.40
C GLY A 15 -7.87 -31.09 0.48
N LEU A 16 -9.06 -30.52 0.34
CA LEU A 16 -9.26 -29.23 -0.33
C LEU A 16 -8.73 -28.12 0.58
N ALA A 17 -7.46 -27.77 0.41
CA ALA A 17 -6.85 -26.65 1.12
C ALA A 17 -7.35 -25.33 0.51
N ALA A 18 -8.37 -24.74 1.13
CA ALA A 18 -8.74 -23.35 0.88
C ALA A 18 -7.66 -22.43 1.47
N ALA A 19 -6.82 -21.85 0.62
CA ALA A 19 -5.89 -20.81 1.05
C ALA A 19 -6.64 -19.51 1.38
N PRO A 20 -6.28 -18.78 2.45
CA PRO A 20 -6.87 -17.48 2.72
C PRO A 20 -6.33 -16.47 1.71
N ALA A 21 -7.24 -15.83 0.97
CA ALA A 21 -6.92 -14.67 0.16
C ALA A 21 -6.61 -13.50 1.10
N VAL A 22 -5.33 -13.24 1.35
CA VAL A 22 -4.91 -12.00 1.99
C VAL A 22 -5.16 -10.86 1.01
N ALA A 23 -6.19 -10.06 1.27
CA ALA A 23 -6.48 -8.86 0.52
C ALA A 23 -5.37 -7.83 0.80
N VAL A 24 -4.39 -7.72 -0.11
CA VAL A 24 -3.54 -6.54 -0.17
C VAL A 24 -4.41 -5.44 -0.76
N GLU A 25 -4.95 -4.57 0.11
CA GLU A 25 -5.65 -3.37 -0.33
C GLU A 25 -4.73 -2.54 -1.23
N GLY A 26 -5.26 -2.07 -2.37
CA GLY A 26 -4.54 -1.43 -3.47
C GLY A 26 -3.91 -0.09 -3.11
N GLY A 27 -2.80 -0.14 -2.38
CA GLY A 27 -1.94 0.99 -2.05
C GLY A 27 -0.62 0.98 -2.83
N CYS A 28 0.05 2.14 -2.85
CA CYS A 28 1.46 2.20 -3.21
C CYS A 28 2.31 1.30 -2.29
N PRO A 29 3.47 0.79 -2.77
CA PRO A 29 4.35 0.00 -1.92
C PRO A 29 4.75 0.80 -0.67
N GLU A 30 4.50 0.21 0.50
CA GLU A 30 4.89 0.79 1.78
C GLU A 30 6.43 0.78 1.87
N ARG A 31 6.99 1.84 2.45
CA ARG A 31 8.43 2.01 2.62
C ARG A 31 8.77 2.04 4.12
N PRO A 32 9.99 1.65 4.53
CA PRO A 32 10.39 1.68 5.94
C PRO A 32 10.14 3.04 6.61
N ALA A 33 9.98 3.01 7.92
CA ALA A 33 9.88 4.23 8.71
C ALA A 33 11.15 5.08 8.49
N CYS A 34 10.95 6.36 8.18
CA CYS A 34 12.03 7.29 7.90
C CYS A 34 11.59 8.73 8.10
N ARG A 35 12.53 9.68 7.99
CA ARG A 35 12.32 11.10 8.30
C ARG A 35 12.35 11.96 7.04
N GLY A 36 11.64 13.07 7.11
CA GLY A 36 11.54 14.06 6.04
C GLY A 36 10.44 13.75 5.03
N CYS A 37 9.93 14.80 4.40
CA CYS A 37 8.92 14.73 3.37
C CYS A 37 9.50 14.12 2.10
N GLY A 38 8.71 13.23 1.47
CA GLY A 38 9.14 12.44 0.33
C GLY A 38 9.77 11.09 0.69
N CYS A 39 10.17 10.88 1.95
CA CYS A 39 10.87 9.65 2.29
C CYS A 39 10.03 8.38 2.10
N LYS A 40 8.71 8.45 2.24
CA LYS A 40 7.80 7.33 1.89
C LYS A 40 7.41 7.28 0.41
N GLY A 41 8.19 7.87 -0.50
CA GLY A 41 7.88 7.90 -1.92
C GLY A 41 7.10 9.14 -2.38
N GLY A 42 6.81 10.09 -1.48
CA GLY A 42 6.03 11.30 -1.77
C GLY A 42 6.80 12.35 -2.60
N PRO A 43 6.19 13.51 -2.89
CA PRO A 43 6.79 14.54 -3.75
C PRO A 43 7.96 15.32 -3.11
N GLY A 44 8.20 15.16 -1.80
CA GLY A 44 9.36 15.79 -1.15
C GLY A 44 9.09 17.14 -0.49
N TYR A 45 7.85 17.62 -0.50
CA TYR A 45 7.50 18.97 -0.04
C TYR A 45 6.81 18.97 1.33
N ARG A 46 7.25 19.88 2.21
CA ARG A 46 6.54 20.26 3.43
C ARG A 46 5.69 21.49 3.18
N GLY A 47 4.42 21.39 3.53
CA GLY A 47 3.44 22.46 3.41
C GLY A 47 3.58 23.51 4.52
N PRO A 48 2.86 24.64 4.38
CA PRO A 48 2.87 25.72 5.35
C PRO A 48 2.27 25.30 6.70
N ASP A 49 1.46 24.25 6.75
CA ASP A 49 0.92 23.66 7.99
C ASP A 49 1.93 22.75 8.72
N GLY A 50 3.15 22.64 8.20
CA GLY A 50 4.20 21.80 8.75
C GLY A 50 4.06 20.31 8.39
N ARG A 51 3.05 19.89 7.62
CA ARG A 51 2.86 18.50 7.19
C ARG A 51 3.44 18.23 5.80
N CYS A 52 3.71 16.96 5.50
CA CYS A 52 4.15 16.57 4.17
C CYS A 52 2.99 16.56 3.17
N VAL A 53 3.20 17.14 2.01
CA VAL A 53 2.19 17.25 0.95
C VAL A 53 2.25 16.02 0.04
N GLY A 54 1.10 15.48 -0.34
CA GLY A 54 1.00 14.38 -1.30
C GLY A 54 0.91 14.87 -2.76
N PHE A 55 1.26 14.01 -3.74
CA PHE A 55 1.29 14.38 -5.16
C PHE A 55 -0.01 15.04 -5.66
N ARG A 56 -1.17 14.51 -5.26
CA ARG A 56 -2.49 15.01 -5.69
C ARG A 56 -2.84 16.40 -5.15
N ASN A 57 -2.26 16.76 -4.01
CA ASN A 57 -2.50 18.05 -3.37
C ASN A 57 -1.37 19.05 -3.59
N LEU A 58 -0.29 18.66 -4.28
CA LEU A 58 0.92 19.47 -4.40
C LEU A 58 0.63 20.83 -5.03
N ALA A 59 0.03 20.87 -6.22
CA ALA A 59 -0.30 22.12 -6.88
C ALA A 59 -1.33 22.96 -6.09
N LYS A 60 -2.27 22.30 -5.40
CA LYS A 60 -3.30 22.98 -4.59
C LYS A 60 -2.73 23.65 -3.34
N VAL A 61 -1.79 22.98 -2.66
CA VAL A 61 -1.23 23.45 -1.38
C VAL A 61 0.01 24.31 -1.60
N CYS A 62 0.88 23.90 -2.52
CA CYS A 62 2.19 24.50 -2.74
C CYS A 62 2.22 25.50 -3.90
N GLY A 63 1.24 25.46 -4.80
CA GLY A 63 1.26 26.22 -6.05
C GLY A 63 2.07 25.55 -7.17
N SER A 64 2.23 26.28 -8.27
CA SER A 64 3.05 25.90 -9.42
C SER A 64 3.85 27.13 -9.87
N PRO A 65 5.14 27.23 -9.52
CA PRO A 65 6.00 26.16 -9.02
C PRO A 65 5.84 25.94 -7.49
N PRO A 66 6.07 24.72 -6.96
CA PRO A 66 5.73 24.34 -5.58
C PRO A 66 6.58 25.03 -4.52
N GLU A 67 7.76 25.54 -4.87
CA GLU A 67 8.65 26.27 -3.96
C GLU A 67 8.08 27.63 -3.55
N THR A 68 6.98 28.08 -4.17
CA THR A 68 6.30 29.33 -3.81
C THR A 68 5.68 29.29 -2.42
N ASN A 69 5.15 28.14 -1.98
CA ASN A 69 4.48 28.01 -0.68
C ASN A 69 4.98 26.81 0.16
N CYS A 70 5.82 25.95 -0.40
CA CYS A 70 6.31 24.75 0.28
C CYS A 70 7.84 24.66 0.26
N VAL A 71 8.39 23.97 1.26
CA VAL A 71 9.83 23.71 1.36
C VAL A 71 10.13 22.31 0.82
N PHE A 72 11.09 22.22 -0.10
CA PHE A 72 11.57 20.93 -0.61
C PHE A 72 12.62 20.34 0.36
N GLU A 73 12.34 19.16 0.91
CA GLU A 73 13.22 18.49 1.88
C GLU A 73 14.12 17.42 1.27
N ASN A 74 13.82 16.99 0.03
CA ASN A 74 14.60 16.00 -0.72
C ASN A 74 14.96 14.72 0.07
N ALA A 75 14.03 14.20 0.89
CA ALA A 75 14.33 13.03 1.70
C ALA A 75 14.54 11.77 0.83
N PRO A 76 15.30 10.76 1.32
CA PRO A 76 15.61 9.56 0.55
C PRO A 76 14.35 8.82 0.08
N GLY A 77 14.18 8.75 -1.24
CA GLY A 77 13.03 8.12 -1.87
C GLY A 77 11.93 9.07 -2.32
N THR A 78 12.16 10.38 -2.25
CA THR A 78 11.33 11.38 -2.95
C THR A 78 11.05 10.93 -4.39
N GLY A 79 9.78 10.97 -4.80
CA GLY A 79 9.37 10.63 -6.16
C GLY A 79 9.14 9.14 -6.43
N LEU A 80 9.64 8.22 -5.59
CA LEU A 80 9.63 6.78 -5.91
C LEU A 80 8.23 6.16 -5.98
N ASN A 81 7.22 6.79 -5.37
CA ASN A 81 5.82 6.34 -5.44
C ASN A 81 4.97 7.22 -6.36
N ARG A 82 5.55 8.03 -7.26
CA ARG A 82 4.79 8.96 -8.09
C ARG A 82 3.76 8.24 -8.98
N ASP A 83 4.20 7.21 -9.70
CA ASP A 83 3.36 6.55 -10.69
C ASP A 83 2.14 5.87 -10.04
N CYS A 84 2.34 5.13 -8.93
CA CYS A 84 1.24 4.52 -8.19
C CYS A 84 0.34 5.56 -7.48
N ALA A 85 0.90 6.66 -6.96
CA ALA A 85 0.11 7.66 -6.23
C ALA A 85 -0.83 8.44 -7.15
N LEU A 86 -0.42 8.61 -8.41
CA LEU A 86 -1.19 9.29 -9.45
C LEU A 86 -2.09 8.35 -10.25
N ALA A 87 -1.87 7.03 -10.17
CA ALA A 87 -2.72 6.03 -10.81
C ALA A 87 -4.21 6.26 -10.45
N PRO A 88 -5.14 6.11 -11.41
CA PRO A 88 -6.57 6.22 -11.13
C PRO A 88 -6.98 5.28 -10.00
N LYS A 89 -7.62 5.82 -8.96
CA LYS A 89 -8.25 4.93 -7.97
C LYS A 89 -9.48 4.34 -8.62
N THR A 90 -9.59 3.01 -8.67
CA THR A 90 -10.89 2.37 -8.89
C THR A 90 -11.84 2.88 -7.81
N PRO A 91 -13.08 3.27 -8.17
CA PRO A 91 -14.05 3.67 -7.16
C PRO A 91 -14.25 2.49 -6.21
N SER A 92 -13.95 2.68 -4.93
CA SER A 92 -14.31 1.71 -3.91
C SER A 92 -15.83 1.72 -3.82
N THR A 93 -16.50 0.73 -4.41
CA THR A 93 -17.89 0.40 -4.06
C THR A 93 -17.85 -0.10 -2.62
N GLY A 94 -17.96 0.84 -1.69
CA GLY A 94 -17.66 0.62 -0.28
C GLY A 94 -17.50 1.94 0.45
N ALA A 95 -18.53 2.79 0.36
CA ALA A 95 -18.73 3.85 1.32
C ALA A 95 -18.92 3.22 2.71
N GLY A 96 -17.82 3.07 3.44
CA GLY A 96 -17.84 2.94 4.88
C GLY A 96 -18.06 4.33 5.46
N ALA A 97 -19.30 4.61 5.86
CA ALA A 97 -19.58 5.63 6.85
C ALA A 97 -18.64 5.42 8.06
N GLN A 98 -17.85 6.44 8.40
CA GLN A 98 -17.33 6.60 9.75
C GLN A 98 -17.70 7.99 10.23
N GLU A 99 -18.81 8.02 10.96
CA GLU A 99 -19.19 9.02 11.92
C GLU A 99 -18.19 8.97 13.10
N ARG A 100 -17.46 10.06 13.34
CA ARG A 100 -17.35 10.81 14.61
C ARG A 100 -16.12 11.73 14.62
#